data_AF-A0A1C6D7D9-F1
#
_entry.id   AF-A0A1C6D7D9-F1
#
_cell.length_a   1.000
_cell.length_b   1.000
_cell.length_c   1.000
_cell.angle_alpha   90.00
_cell.angle_beta   90.00
_cell.angle_gamma   90.00
#
_symmetry.space_group_name_H-M   'P 1'
#
loop_
_entity.id
_entity.type
_entity.pdbx_description
1 polymer ?
#
loop_
_entity_poly.entity_id
_entity_poly.type
_entity_poly.pdbx_seq_one_letter_code
_entity_poly.pdbx_strand_id
1 'polypeptide(L)' 'MPIRDNDLLVYFGRYCKSCKHEKLEENEPPCDECLEHPVNLNSHKPINYEDKSD' A
#
# COMPACT_ATOMS: atom_id res chain seq x y z
N MET A 1 -0.16 -12.99 17.39
CA MET A 1 -1.47 -12.72 16.75
C MET A 1 -1.52 -13.56 15.48
N PRO A 2 -2.55 -14.39 15.26
CA PRO A 2 -2.67 -15.13 14.00
C PRO A 2 -2.94 -14.12 12.89
N ILE A 3 -2.04 -14.08 11.90
CA ILE A 3 -2.31 -13.44 10.62
C ILE A 3 -3.57 -14.12 10.07
N ARG A 4 -4.64 -13.37 9.80
CA ARG A 4 -5.89 -13.95 9.28
C ARG A 4 -5.58 -14.54 7.90
N ASP A 5 -6.14 -15.70 7.55
CA ASP A 5 -5.84 -16.40 6.30
C ASP A 5 -6.03 -15.57 5.01
N ASN A 6 -6.73 -14.42 5.10
CA ASN A 6 -7.00 -13.51 3.98
C ASN A 6 -6.12 -12.24 3.95
N ASP A 7 -5.23 -12.04 4.93
CA ASP A 7 -4.35 -10.87 4.96
C ASP A 7 -3.12 -11.14 4.09
N LEU A 8 -2.99 -10.41 2.97
CA LEU A 8 -1.87 -10.53 2.06
C LEU A 8 -0.90 -9.36 2.26
N LEU A 9 0.40 -9.67 2.34
CA LEU A 9 1.47 -8.67 2.46
C LEU A 9 1.47 -7.70 1.27
N VAL A 10 1.47 -6.41 1.54
CA VAL A 10 1.45 -5.39 0.50
C VAL A 10 2.82 -5.30 -0.18
N TYR A 11 2.83 -5.23 -1.52
CA TYR A 11 4.06 -5.08 -2.31
C TYR A 11 4.36 -3.61 -2.62
N PHE A 12 4.73 -2.85 -1.59
CA PHE A 12 5.09 -1.42 -1.73
C PHE A 12 6.12 -1.18 -2.83
N GLY A 13 7.17 -2.00 -2.93
CA GLY A 13 8.20 -1.84 -3.97
C GLY A 13 7.69 -2.00 -5.42
N ARG A 14 6.56 -2.69 -5.62
CA ARG A 14 5.91 -2.82 -6.94
C ARG A 14 4.89 -1.71 -7.17
N TYR A 15 4.05 -1.45 -6.18
CA TYR A 15 2.95 -0.50 -6.30
C TYR A 15 3.39 0.96 -6.10
N CYS A 16 4.24 1.29 -5.12
CA CYS A 16 4.68 2.68 -4.92
C CYS A 16 5.35 3.27 -6.17
N LYS A 17 6.05 2.46 -6.98
CA LYS A 17 6.67 2.92 -8.25
C LYS A 17 5.64 3.39 -9.30
N SER A 18 4.52 2.66 -9.43
CA SER A 18 3.43 3.02 -10.33
C SER A 18 2.38 3.93 -9.68
N CYS A 19 2.52 4.24 -8.39
CA CYS A 19 1.60 5.07 -7.63
C CYS A 19 1.74 6.55 -7.99
N LYS A 20 0.64 7.29 -8.05
CA LYS A 20 0.63 8.76 -8.20
C LYS A 20 1.41 9.46 -7.10
N HIS A 21 1.40 8.87 -5.91
CA HIS A 21 2.06 9.35 -4.69
C HIS A 21 3.51 8.88 -4.54
N GLU A 22 4.16 8.34 -5.58
CA GLU A 22 5.59 7.95 -5.52
C GLU A 22 6.49 9.07 -5.02
N LYS A 23 6.13 10.33 -5.30
CA LYS A 23 6.91 11.51 -4.93
C LYS A 23 6.61 12.03 -3.51
N LEU A 24 5.57 11.52 -2.85
CA LEU A 24 5.24 11.87 -1.47
C LEU A 24 6.16 11.13 -0.52
N GLU A 25 6.47 11.75 0.61
CA GLU A 25 7.20 11.09 1.67
C GLU A 25 6.35 9.99 2.30
N GLU A 26 7.02 9.00 2.89
CA GLU A 26 6.38 7.85 3.49
C GLU A 26 5.53 8.22 4.72
N ASN A 27 5.85 9.33 5.38
CA ASN A 27 5.12 9.88 6.54
C ASN A 27 3.99 10.84 6.13
N GLU A 28 3.78 11.09 4.84
CA GLU A 28 2.72 11.97 4.37
C GLU A 28 1.48 11.15 3.98
N PRO A 29 0.26 11.61 4.28
CA PRO A 29 -0.95 10.94 3.84
C PRO A 29 -1.08 11.05 2.30
N PRO A 30 -1.36 9.94 1.58
CA PRO A 30 -1.90 8.67 2.08
C PRO A 30 -0.88 7.53 2.27
N CYS A 31 0.43 7.82 2.14
CA CYS A 31 1.52 6.86 2.28
C CYS A 31 1.70 6.40 3.74
N ASP A 32 1.51 7.29 4.70
CA ASP A 32 1.59 6.99 6.14
C ASP A 32 0.61 5.87 6.51
N GLU A 33 -0.66 6.03 6.12
CA GLU A 33 -1.71 5.01 6.34
C GLU A 33 -1.39 3.70 5.59
N CYS A 34 -0.77 3.78 4.41
CA CYS A 34 -0.31 2.60 3.70
C CYS A 34 0.79 1.85 4.48
N LEU A 35 1.69 2.56 5.19
CA LEU A 35 2.71 1.95 6.03
C LEU A 35 2.15 1.41 7.35
N GLU A 36 1.13 2.06 7.93
CA GLU A 36 0.39 1.54 9.09
C GLU A 36 -0.30 0.21 8.78
N HIS A 37 -0.65 -0.02 7.50
CA HIS A 37 -1.29 -1.24 7.00
C HIS A 37 -0.37 -2.04 6.06
N PRO A 38 0.62 -2.81 6.59
CA PRO A 38 1.54 -3.61 5.79
C PRO A 38 0.89 -4.83 5.11
N VAL A 39 -0.39 -5.11 5.43
CA VAL A 39 -1.21 -6.17 4.84
C VAL A 39 -2.51 -5.58 4.31
N ASN A 40 -3.01 -6.13 3.21
CA ASN A 40 -4.33 -5.81 2.70
C ASN A 40 -5.15 -7.09 2.50
N LEU A 41 -6.44 -7.00 2.79
CA LEU A 41 -7.35 -8.12 2.71
C LEU A 41 -7.55 -8.54 1.25
N ASN A 42 -7.24 -9.80 0.93
CA ASN A 42 -7.37 -10.38 -0.40
C ASN A 42 -6.57 -9.66 -1.51
N SER A 43 -5.59 -8.81 -1.18
CA SER A 43 -4.81 -8.08 -2.18
C SER A 43 -3.40 -7.76 -1.70
N HIS A 44 -2.43 -7.75 -2.61
CA HIS A 44 -1.07 -7.25 -2.35
C HIS A 44 -0.95 -5.73 -2.59
N LYS A 45 -2.05 -5.05 -2.93
CA LYS A 45 -2.07 -3.61 -3.24
C LYS A 45 -2.16 -2.79 -1.93
N PRO A 46 -1.48 -1.65 -1.81
CA PRO A 46 -1.68 -0.72 -0.70
C PRO A 46 -3.13 -0.23 -0.64
N ILE A 47 -3.64 0.05 0.57
CA ILE A 47 -5.03 0.48 0.78
C ILE A 47 -5.38 1.77 0.02
N ASN A 48 -4.44 2.72 -0.06
CA ASN A 48 -4.61 4.00 -0.75
C ASN A 48 -3.76 4.11 -2.03
N TYR A 49 -3.54 2.98 -2.71
CA TYR A 49 -2.85 3.03 -3.99
C TYR A 49 -3.70 3.70 -5.07
N GLU A 50 -3.16 4.77 -5.65
CA GLU A 50 -3.70 5.44 -6.84
C GLU A 50 -2.74 5.24 -8.02
N ASP A 51 -3.25 4.74 -9.15
CA ASP A 51 -2.43 4.58 -10.35
C ASP A 51 -2.11 5.95 -10.96
N LYS A 52 -0.89 6.12 -11.50
CA LYS A 52 -0.52 7.33 -12.25
C LYS A 52 -1.30 7.51 -13.56
N SER A 53 -1.90 6.45 -14.09
CA SER A 53 -2.44 6.42 -15.46
C SER A 53 -3.95 6.64 -15.57
N ASP A 54 -4.63 7.14 -14.52
CA ASP A 54 -6.06 7.52 -14.56
C ASP A 54 -6.25 9.03 -14.74
#